data_AF-A0A139PNT3-F1
#
_entry.id   AF-A0A139PNT3-F1
#
_cell.length_a   1.000
_cell.length_b   1.000
_cell.length_c   1.000
_cell.angle_alpha   90.00
_cell.angle_beta   90.00
_cell.angle_gamma   90.00
#
_symmetry.space_group_name_H-M   'P 1'
#
loop_
_entity.id
_entity.type
_entity.pdbx_description
1 polymer ?
#
loop_
_entity_poly.entity_id
_entity_poly.type
_entity_poly.pdbx_seq_one_letter_code
_entity_poly.pdbx_strand_id
1 'polypeptide(L)'
;MPEMLPNLGKLKIARNGLHLGTFKKKRFEPSFALGLALKPSQVLQTVEIKDENFVKYVAGETVQLAESLPNGWYQVVVQGNGLGFAKVTGNVLKNYYPKGLRFK
;
A
#
# COMPACT_ATOMS: atom_id res chain seq x y z
N MET A 1 -16.16 5.24 8.96
CA MET A 1 -15.88 6.38 9.85
C MET A 1 -16.00 5.87 11.28
N PRO A 2 -15.14 6.28 12.24
CA PRO A 2 -15.31 5.91 13.64
C PRO A 2 -16.72 6.25 14.14
N GLU A 3 -17.32 5.36 14.92
CA GLU A 3 -18.74 5.47 15.32
C GLU A 3 -19.03 6.68 16.23
N MET A 4 -18.03 7.18 16.96
CA MET A 4 -18.19 8.30 17.91
C MET A 4 -17.80 9.67 17.34
N LEU A 5 -17.95 9.90 16.02
CA LEU A 5 -17.65 11.22 15.46
C LEU A 5 -18.76 12.24 15.77
N PRO A 6 -18.42 13.44 16.29
CA PRO A 6 -19.38 14.53 16.43
C PRO A 6 -19.83 15.05 15.05
N ASN A 7 -20.82 15.93 15.00
CA ASN A 7 -21.25 16.55 13.74
C ASN A 7 -20.09 17.39 13.12
N LEU A 8 -19.68 17.02 11.91
CA LEU A 8 -18.55 17.61 11.20
C LEU A 8 -18.95 18.66 10.13
N GLY A 9 -20.24 18.98 9.99
CA GLY A 9 -20.78 19.75 8.85
C GLY A 9 -20.24 21.18 8.68
N LYS A 10 -19.60 21.75 9.72
CA LYS A 10 -18.97 23.09 9.67
C LYS A 10 -17.44 23.04 9.65
N LEU A 11 -16.84 21.85 9.68
CA LEU A 11 -15.40 21.66 9.75
C LEU A 11 -14.83 21.32 8.37
N LYS A 12 -13.76 22.02 7.99
CA LYS A 12 -12.93 21.61 6.86
C LYS A 12 -11.99 20.50 7.33
N ILE A 13 -12.35 19.25 7.06
CA ILE A 13 -11.58 18.09 7.51
C ILE A 13 -10.48 17.78 6.50
N ALA A 14 -9.23 17.86 6.94
CA ALA A 14 -8.08 17.47 6.12
C ALA A 14 -7.99 15.94 5.91
N ARG A 15 -8.41 15.13 6.90
CA ARG A 15 -8.39 13.66 6.82
C ARG A 15 -9.51 13.04 7.64
N ASN A 16 -10.52 12.48 6.96
CA ASN A 16 -11.67 11.90 7.63
C ASN A 16 -11.46 10.38 7.85
N GLY A 17 -10.70 10.05 8.91
CA GLY A 17 -10.37 8.67 9.28
C GLY A 17 -9.32 8.00 8.39
N LEU A 18 -9.34 6.66 8.37
CA LEU A 18 -8.43 5.85 7.56
C LEU A 18 -8.86 5.88 6.09
N HIS A 19 -8.02 6.44 5.23
CA HIS A 19 -8.22 6.40 3.79
C HIS A 19 -7.98 4.97 3.29
N LEU A 20 -9.03 4.26 2.86
CA LEU A 20 -8.90 2.86 2.43
C LEU A 20 -8.31 2.71 1.02
N GLY A 21 -8.62 3.65 0.12
CA GLY A 21 -8.25 3.57 -1.27
C GLY A 21 -9.12 4.46 -2.14
N THR A 22 -8.97 4.31 -3.45
CA THR A 22 -9.67 5.11 -4.46
C THR A 22 -10.33 4.20 -5.48
N PHE A 23 -11.59 4.47 -5.83
CA PHE A 23 -12.23 3.88 -6.99
C PHE A 23 -11.73 4.56 -8.27
N LYS A 24 -11.24 3.76 -9.21
CA LYS A 24 -10.96 4.15 -10.59
C LYS A 24 -12.00 3.47 -11.50
N LYS A 25 -11.98 3.78 -12.80
CA LYS A 25 -12.85 3.12 -13.79
C LYS A 25 -12.70 1.60 -13.68
N LYS A 26 -13.78 0.93 -13.26
CA LYS A 26 -13.92 -0.53 -13.09
C LYS A 26 -12.94 -1.20 -12.11
N ARG A 27 -12.36 -0.45 -11.16
CA ARG A 27 -11.47 -1.06 -10.16
C ARG A 27 -11.32 -0.22 -8.89
N PHE A 28 -10.95 -0.89 -7.80
CA PHE A 28 -10.49 -0.26 -6.57
C PHE A 28 -8.95 -0.33 -6.50
N GLU A 29 -8.33 0.76 -6.07
CA GLU A 29 -6.89 0.83 -5.79
C GLU A 29 -6.72 1.09 -4.27
N PRO A 30 -6.18 0.12 -3.50
CA PRO A 30 -5.97 0.29 -2.07
C PRO A 30 -4.96 1.39 -1.80
N SER A 31 -5.14 2.11 -0.69
CA SER A 31 -4.25 3.21 -0.35
C SER A 31 -2.96 2.72 0.31
N PHE A 32 -1.93 3.56 0.22
CA PHE A 32 -0.72 3.42 1.03
C PHE A 32 -1.03 3.39 2.54
N ALA A 33 -1.94 4.25 3.00
CA ALA A 33 -2.31 4.35 4.42
C ALA A 33 -2.97 3.06 4.95
N LEU A 34 -3.77 2.39 4.13
CA LEU A 34 -4.37 1.11 4.50
C LEU A 34 -3.29 0.03 4.67
N GLY A 35 -2.32 -0.03 3.76
CA GLY A 35 -1.23 -1.00 3.84
C GLY A 35 -0.25 -0.78 5.00
N LEU A 36 -0.17 0.44 5.54
CA LEU A 36 0.54 0.73 6.79
C LEU A 36 -0.29 0.39 8.04
N ALA A 37 -1.62 0.55 7.98
CA ALA A 37 -2.50 0.34 9.13
C ALA A 37 -2.77 -1.13 9.45
N LEU A 38 -2.73 -2.00 8.44
CA LEU A 38 -3.01 -3.44 8.59
C LEU A 38 -1.74 -4.21 8.96
N LYS A 39 -1.88 -5.17 9.88
CA LYS A 39 -0.85 -6.20 10.11
C LYS A 39 -0.84 -7.18 8.92
N PRO A 40 0.32 -7.77 8.58
CA PRO A 40 0.38 -8.81 7.55
C PRO A 40 -0.63 -9.95 7.75
N SER A 41 -0.91 -10.32 9.01
CA SER A 41 -1.89 -11.36 9.35
C SER A 41 -3.35 -10.99 9.06
N GLN A 42 -3.63 -9.72 8.71
CA GLN A 42 -4.96 -9.22 8.38
C GLN A 42 -5.15 -9.04 6.86
N VAL A 43 -4.15 -9.40 6.06
CA VAL A 43 -4.16 -9.23 4.60
C VAL A 43 -4.06 -10.59 3.92
N LEU A 44 -4.92 -10.81 2.91
CA LEU A 44 -4.99 -12.08 2.18
C LEU A 44 -3.73 -12.35 1.34
N GLN A 45 -3.14 -11.29 0.77
CA GLN A 45 -2.00 -11.39 -0.13
C GLN A 45 -0.89 -10.44 0.32
N THR A 46 0.25 -11.01 0.67
CA THR A 46 1.46 -10.30 1.09
C THR A 46 2.63 -10.70 0.21
N VAL A 47 3.58 -9.79 0.04
CA VAL A 47 4.85 -10.06 -0.63
C VAL A 47 5.97 -9.49 0.21
N GLU A 48 6.87 -10.36 0.64
CA GLU A 48 8.05 -9.94 1.41
C GLU A 48 9.16 -9.52 0.45
N ILE A 49 9.74 -8.34 0.70
CA ILE A 49 10.95 -7.88 0.01
C ILE A 49 12.08 -7.72 1.03
N LYS A 50 13.29 -8.11 0.62
CA LYS A 50 14.52 -7.97 1.42
C LYS A 50 15.13 -6.57 1.26
N ASP A 51 16.10 -6.25 2.11
CA ASP A 51 16.73 -4.92 2.22
C ASP A 51 17.20 -4.33 0.88
N GLU A 52 17.83 -5.13 0.01
CA GLU A 52 18.27 -4.68 -1.32
C GLU A 52 17.11 -4.18 -2.21
N ASN A 53 15.98 -4.88 -2.15
CA ASN A 53 14.77 -4.53 -2.90
C ASN A 53 13.98 -3.43 -2.20
N PHE A 54 14.07 -3.33 -0.87
CA PHE A 54 13.48 -2.24 -0.11
C PHE A 54 14.02 -0.90 -0.55
N VAL A 55 15.35 -0.74 -0.66
CA VAL A 55 16.00 0.51 -1.10
C VAL A 55 15.47 0.97 -2.46
N LYS A 56 15.40 0.05 -3.42
CA LYS A 56 14.84 0.31 -4.76
C LYS A 56 13.36 0.71 -4.68
N TYR A 57 12.58 -0.04 -3.89
CA TYR A 57 11.14 0.21 -3.75
C TYR A 57 10.84 1.59 -3.13
N VAL A 58 11.54 1.98 -2.07
CA VAL A 58 11.33 3.31 -1.45
C VAL A 58 11.89 4.46 -2.29
N ALA A 59 12.86 4.20 -3.18
CA ALA A 59 13.28 5.14 -4.22
C ALA A 59 12.25 5.32 -5.35
N GLY A 60 11.22 4.46 -5.40
CA GLY A 60 10.15 4.52 -6.40
C GLY A 60 10.34 3.58 -7.59
N GLU A 61 11.35 2.70 -7.55
CA GLU A 61 11.62 1.71 -8.59
C GLU A 61 10.69 0.48 -8.46
N THR A 62 10.57 -0.26 -9.56
CA THR A 62 9.92 -1.58 -9.55
C THR A 62 10.87 -2.64 -9.00
N VAL A 63 10.33 -3.63 -8.31
CA VAL A 63 11.12 -4.76 -7.81
C VAL A 63 10.84 -5.99 -8.67
N GLN A 64 11.92 -6.66 -9.09
CA GLN A 64 11.84 -7.95 -9.76
C GLN A 64 11.71 -9.05 -8.70
N LEU A 65 10.62 -9.81 -8.76
CA LEU A 65 10.39 -10.95 -7.89
C LEU A 65 11.10 -12.18 -8.46
N ALA A 66 11.57 -13.05 -7.56
CA ALA A 66 12.22 -14.31 -7.93
C ALA A 66 11.24 -15.29 -8.61
N GLU A 67 9.97 -15.21 -8.23
CA GLU A 67 8.90 -16.08 -8.72
C GLU A 67 7.76 -15.27 -9.31
N SER A 68 7.02 -15.89 -10.24
CA SER A 68 5.80 -15.31 -10.79
C SER A 68 4.65 -15.51 -9.82
N LEU A 69 3.98 -14.42 -9.45
CA LEU A 69 2.79 -14.47 -8.60
C LEU A 69 1.54 -14.11 -9.40
N PRO A 70 0.34 -14.52 -8.94
CA PRO A 70 -0.91 -14.07 -9.53
C PRO A 70 -1.01 -12.55 -9.57
N ASN A 71 -1.46 -12.01 -10.71
CA ASN A 71 -1.69 -10.58 -10.88
C ASN A 71 -2.68 -10.06 -9.83
N GLY A 72 -2.29 -9.06 -9.05
CA GLY A 72 -3.11 -8.61 -7.93
C GLY A 72 -2.48 -7.50 -7.11
N TRP A 73 -3.20 -7.11 -6.06
CA TRP A 73 -2.70 -6.18 -5.05
C TRP A 73 -2.14 -6.95 -3.87
N TYR A 74 -0.91 -6.63 -3.48
CA TYR A 74 -0.21 -7.27 -2.38
C TYR A 74 0.21 -6.20 -1.38
N GLN A 75 0.10 -6.50 -0.09
CA GLN A 75 0.80 -5.70 0.92
C GLN A 75 2.29 -6.03 0.84
N VAL A 76 3.12 -5.01 0.69
CA VAL A 76 4.57 -5.14 0.74
C VAL A 76 4.96 -5.28 2.21
N VAL A 77 5.72 -6.32 2.53
CA VAL A 77 6.21 -6.62 3.87
C VAL A 77 7.73 -6.55 3.88
N VAL A 78 8.29 -5.95 4.92
CA VAL A 78 9.74 -5.88 5.14
C VAL A 78 9.99 -6.22 6.60
N GLN A 79 10.73 -7.30 6.86
CA GLN A 79 11.06 -7.75 8.21
C GLN A 79 9.80 -7.86 9.11
N GLY A 80 8.72 -8.42 8.57
CA GLY A 80 7.43 -8.56 9.26
C GLY A 80 6.57 -7.29 9.36
N ASN A 81 7.02 -6.15 8.85
CA ASN A 81 6.28 -4.88 8.88
C ASN A 81 5.63 -4.56 7.54
N GLY A 82 4.35 -4.17 7.55
CA GLY A 82 3.65 -3.72 6.35
C GLY A 82 4.08 -2.32 5.93
N LEU A 83 4.47 -2.15 4.67
CA LEU A 83 4.97 -0.88 4.11
C LEU A 83 3.94 -0.15 3.23
N GLY A 84 2.86 -0.81 2.83
CA GLY A 84 1.90 -0.28 1.85
C GLY A 84 1.42 -1.36 0.89
N PHE A 85 0.54 -0.99 -0.05
CA PHE A 85 0.13 -1.87 -1.14
C PHE A 85 0.91 -1.60 -2.42
N ALA A 86 1.20 -2.66 -3.16
CA ALA A 86 1.79 -2.64 -4.49
C ALA A 86 1.02 -3.58 -5.41
N LYS A 87 1.17 -3.40 -6.73
CA LYS A 87 0.53 -4.27 -7.71
C LYS A 87 1.52 -5.23 -8.32
N VAL A 88 1.27 -6.53 -8.22
CA VAL A 88 2.06 -7.54 -8.93
C VAL A 88 1.50 -7.74 -10.34
N THR A 89 2.38 -7.84 -11.32
CA THR A 89 2.07 -8.25 -12.70
C THR A 89 3.13 -9.25 -13.16
N GLY A 90 2.77 -10.54 -13.18
CA GLY A 90 3.72 -11.64 -13.40
C GLY A 90 4.76 -11.71 -12.28
N ASN A 91 6.02 -11.46 -12.63
CA ASN A 91 7.16 -11.41 -11.72
C ASN A 91 7.59 -9.98 -11.34
N VAL A 92 6.82 -8.95 -11.70
CA VAL A 92 7.16 -7.55 -11.40
C VAL A 92 6.24 -6.99 -10.32
N LEU A 93 6.85 -6.50 -9.23
CA LEU A 93 6.19 -5.71 -8.20
C LEU A 93 6.22 -4.22 -8.60
N LYS A 94 5.08 -3.71 -9.08
CA LYS A 94 4.95 -2.30 -9.47
C LYS A 94 4.92 -1.41 -8.25
N ASN A 95 5.66 -0.31 -8.34
CA ASN A 95 5.77 0.67 -7.27
C ASN A 95 4.50 1.50 -7.10
N TYR A 96 3.96 1.53 -5.88
CA TYR A 96 2.88 2.42 -5.46
C TYR A 96 3.28 3.23 -4.21
N TYR A 97 4.58 3.30 -3.92
CA TYR A 97 5.11 4.10 -2.83
C TYR A 97 4.90 5.60 -3.13
N PRO A 98 4.37 6.40 -2.18
CA PRO A 98 3.99 7.78 -2.44
C PRO A 98 5.18 8.61 -2.95
N LYS A 99 5.01 9.29 -4.09
CA LYS A 99 6.07 10.09 -4.72
C LYS A 99 6.74 11.08 -3.76
N GLY A 100 5.96 11.73 -2.90
CA GLY A 100 6.45 12.71 -1.94
C GLY A 100 7.19 12.12 -0.73
N LEU A 101 7.18 10.79 -0.55
CA LEU A 101 7.90 10.10 0.52
C LEU A 101 9.14 9.36 0.01
N ARG A 102 9.38 9.34 -1.31
CA ARG A 102 10.47 8.56 -1.90
C ARG A 102 11.82 9.04 -1.40
N PHE A 103 12.70 8.07 -1.11
CA PHE A 103 14.06 8.35 -0.67
C PHE A 103 14.90 8.80 -1.86
N LYS A 104 15.86 9.69 -1.60
CA LYS A 104 16.77 10.26 -2.60
C LYS A 104 18.20 9.84 -2.29
#